data_AF-A0A2V8I3L6-F1
#
_entry.id   AF-A0A2V8I3L6-F1
#
_cell.length_a   1.000
_cell.length_b   1.000
_cell.length_c   1.000
_cell.angle_alpha   90.00
_cell.angle_beta   90.00
_cell.angle_gamma   90.00
#
_symmetry.space_group_name_H-M   'P 1'
#
loop_
_entity.id
_entity.type
_entity.pdbx_description
1 polymer ?
#
loop_
_entity_poly.entity_id
_entity_poly.type
_entity_poly.pdbx_seq_one_letter_code
_entity_poly.pdbx_strand_id
1 'polypeptide(L)'
;MRVIAGRFKGRRLNAPTWEGLRPTSDKLRETLFNILAPRVEGARVVDGYAGTGAIGIEALSRGAAHVTFIESHRRAAALIEENLRACGVEQGYTIQCADLVAALDAPASAFDLILLDPP
;
A
#
# COMPACT_ATOMS: atom_id res chain seq x y z
N MET A 1 7.30 -0.49 12.34
CA MET A 1 7.18 0.11 10.99
C MET A 1 6.60 1.51 11.12
N ARG A 2 6.97 2.39 10.20
CA ARG A 2 6.40 3.75 10.09
C ARG A 2 6.41 4.20 8.63
N VAL A 3 5.63 5.24 8.34
CA VAL A 3 5.72 5.97 7.07
C VAL A 3 7.03 6.76 7.03
N ILE A 4 7.75 6.70 5.92
CA ILE A 4 9.14 7.15 5.79
C ILE A 4 9.20 8.61 5.33
N ALA A 5 8.40 8.98 4.33
CA ALA A 5 8.38 10.33 3.77
C ALA A 5 6.98 10.79 3.39
N GLY A 6 6.85 12.05 2.95
CA GLY A 6 5.58 12.62 2.48
C GLY A 6 4.65 13.11 3.60
N ARG A 7 3.37 13.27 3.26
CA ARG A 7 2.32 13.88 4.10
C ARG A 7 2.12 13.17 5.44
N PHE A 8 2.28 11.85 5.48
CA PHE A 8 2.06 11.02 6.66
C PHE A 8 3.38 10.60 7.32
N LYS A 9 4.51 11.22 6.97
CA LYS A 9 5.84 10.90 7.51
C LYS A 9 5.84 10.76 9.03
N GLY A 10 6.46 9.69 9.53
CA GLY A 10 6.63 9.42 10.95
C GLY A 10 5.43 8.76 11.62
N ARG A 11 4.26 8.66 10.96
CA ARG A 11 3.11 7.92 11.49
C ARG A 11 3.46 6.44 11.64
N ARG A 12 3.09 5.86 12.78
CA ARG A 12 3.38 4.47 13.11
C ARG A 12 2.38 3.55 12.41
N LEU A 13 2.88 2.44 11.86
CA LEU A 13 2.06 1.37 11.31
C LEU A 13 2.05 0.20 12.31
N ASN A 14 0.86 -0.34 12.54
CA ASN A 14 0.63 -1.57 13.27
C ASN A 14 1.29 -2.74 12.53
N ALA A 15 1.82 -3.68 13.32
CA ALA A 15 2.42 -4.91 12.83
C ALA A 15 1.41 -6.05 12.97
N PRO A 16 1.49 -7.09 12.11
CA PRO A 16 0.66 -8.28 12.29
C PRO A 16 0.93 -8.92 13.65
N THR A 17 -0.15 -9.35 14.30
CA THR A 17 -0.12 -10.08 15.58
C THR A 17 -0.19 -11.60 15.39
N TRP A 18 -0.03 -12.08 14.15
CA TRP A 18 -0.08 -13.47 13.76
C TRP A 18 1.05 -13.80 12.77
N GLU A 19 1.38 -15.08 12.65
CA GLU A 19 2.43 -15.55 11.75
C GLU A 19 1.99 -15.56 10.28
N GLY A 20 2.95 -15.60 9.37
CA GLY A 20 2.71 -15.72 7.93
C GLY A 20 2.67 -14.41 7.16
N LEU A 21 2.56 -13.26 7.82
CA LEU A 21 2.69 -11.95 7.18
C LEU A 21 4.04 -11.31 7.51
N ARG A 22 4.92 -11.24 6.50
CA ARG A 22 6.25 -10.61 6.64
C ARG A 22 6.17 -9.16 6.15
N PRO A 23 6.39 -8.17 7.01
CA PRO A 23 6.36 -6.79 6.54
C PRO A 23 7.62 -6.43 5.74
N THR A 24 7.45 -5.71 4.63
CA THR A 24 8.54 -5.13 3.85
C THR A 24 9.38 -4.20 4.74
N SER A 25 10.71 -4.31 4.70
CA SER A 25 11.58 -3.48 5.56
C SER A 25 11.50 -1.99 5.22
N ASP A 26 11.69 -1.12 6.23
CA ASP A 26 11.70 0.33 6.04
C ASP A 26 12.76 0.75 4.99
N LYS A 27 13.95 0.13 5.01
CA LYS A 27 15.03 0.41 4.05
C LYS A 27 14.68 0.04 2.60
N LEU A 28 13.99 -1.09 2.41
CA LEU A 28 13.54 -1.51 1.08
C LEU A 28 12.47 -0.56 0.54
N ARG A 29 11.47 -0.20 1.37
CA ARG A 29 10.46 0.80 0.98
C ARG A 29 11.10 2.16 0.65
N GLU A 30 12.04 2.62 1.47
CA GLU A 30 12.76 3.88 1.20
C GLU A 30 13.48 3.85 -0.15
N THR A 31 14.21 2.77 -0.43
CA THR A 31 14.94 2.59 -1.69
C THR A 31 14.00 2.54 -2.88
N LEU A 32 12.91 1.75 -2.78
CA LEU A 32 11.89 1.64 -3.81
C LEU A 32 11.31 3.01 -4.17
N PHE A 33 10.86 3.78 -3.18
CA PHE A 33 10.24 5.07 -3.42
C PHE A 33 11.21 6.19 -3.78
N ASN A 34 12.50 6.06 -3.47
CA ASN A 34 13.52 6.97 -4.01
C ASN A 34 13.71 6.76 -5.51
N ILE A 35 13.62 5.51 -6.00
CA ILE A 35 13.66 5.20 -7.42
C ILE A 35 12.36 5.66 -8.11
N LEU A 36 11.22 5.42 -7.48
CA LEU A 36 9.91 5.74 -8.04
C LEU A 36 9.50 7.21 -7.88
N ALA A 37 10.22 8.03 -7.12
CA ALA A 37 9.80 9.38 -6.71
C ALA A 37 9.19 10.24 -7.84
N PRO A 38 9.75 10.31 -9.07
CA PRO A 38 9.19 11.12 -10.14
C PRO A 38 7.85 10.63 -10.70
N ARG A 39 7.45 9.39 -10.38
CA ARG A 39 6.26 8.71 -10.93
C ARG A 39 5.12 8.57 -9.94
N VAL A 40 5.31 8.92 -8.68
CA VAL A 40 4.34 8.63 -7.61
C VAL A 40 3.32 9.75 -7.45
N GLU A 41 3.75 11.01 -7.58
CA GLU A 41 2.84 12.15 -7.44
C GLU A 41 1.74 12.10 -8.51
N GLY A 42 0.48 12.15 -8.08
CA GLY A 42 -0.69 12.09 -8.96
C GLY A 42 -1.02 10.69 -9.49
N ALA A 43 -0.22 9.65 -9.21
CA ALA A 43 -0.41 8.32 -9.76
C ALA A 43 -1.59 7.56 -9.15
N ARG A 44 -2.23 6.73 -9.98
CA ARG A 44 -3.15 5.67 -9.56
C ARG A 44 -2.34 4.39 -9.39
N VAL A 45 -2.19 3.93 -8.15
CA VAL A 45 -1.30 2.82 -7.79
C VAL A 45 -2.10 1.59 -7.41
N VAL A 46 -1.59 0.41 -7.77
CA VAL A 46 -2.02 -0.88 -7.22
C VAL A 46 -0.94 -1.43 -6.30
N ASP A 47 -1.33 -1.83 -5.10
CA ASP A 47 -0.52 -2.63 -4.16
C ASP A 47 -1.11 -4.05 -4.15
N GLY A 48 -0.54 -4.95 -4.95
CA GLY A 48 -1.18 -6.20 -5.36
C GLY A 48 -1.05 -7.39 -4.39
N TYR A 49 -0.20 -7.23 -3.38
CA TYR A 49 -0.01 -8.19 -2.29
C TYR A 49 0.16 -7.37 -1.00
N ALA A 50 -0.87 -6.57 -0.70
CA ALA A 50 -0.72 -5.40 0.14
C ALA A 50 -0.26 -5.70 1.57
N GLY A 51 -0.61 -6.87 2.12
CA GLY A 51 -0.14 -7.30 3.42
C GLY A 51 -0.51 -6.31 4.53
N THR A 52 0.48 -5.58 5.05
CA THR A 52 0.25 -4.54 6.09
C THR A 52 -0.22 -3.20 5.51
N GLY A 53 -0.20 -3.06 4.18
CA GLY A 53 -0.49 -1.83 3.44
C GLY A 53 0.68 -0.84 3.43
N ALA A 54 1.85 -1.22 3.94
CA ALA A 54 2.95 -0.29 4.16
C ALA A 54 3.48 0.33 2.85
N ILE A 55 3.45 -0.40 1.74
CA ILE A 55 3.88 0.12 0.43
C ILE A 55 2.84 1.10 -0.11
N GLY A 56 1.58 0.72 -0.20
CA GLY A 56 0.53 1.62 -0.68
C GLY A 56 0.32 2.86 0.19
N ILE A 57 0.45 2.77 1.52
CA ILE A 57 0.39 3.94 2.41
C ILE A 57 1.57 4.88 2.16
N GLU A 58 2.76 4.35 1.86
CA GLU A 58 3.92 5.17 1.48
C GLU A 58 3.68 5.89 0.14
N ALA A 59 3.01 5.24 -0.82
CA ALA A 59 2.59 5.86 -2.07
C ALA A 59 1.61 7.02 -1.82
N LEU A 60 0.58 6.82 -1.00
CA LEU A 60 -0.37 7.87 -0.60
C LEU A 60 0.34 9.04 0.09
N SER A 61 1.27 8.73 0.99
CA SER A 61 2.05 9.75 1.69
C SER A 61 2.84 10.62 0.73
N ARG A 62 3.38 10.02 -0.34
CA ARG A 62 4.17 10.68 -1.38
C ARG A 62 3.34 11.31 -2.50
N GLY A 63 2.02 11.34 -2.36
CA GLY A 63 1.14 12.11 -3.25
C GLY A 63 0.48 11.31 -4.36
N ALA A 64 0.44 9.98 -4.29
CA ALA A 64 -0.42 9.19 -5.17
C ALA A 64 -1.87 9.70 -5.10
N ALA A 65 -2.53 9.81 -6.25
CA ALA A 65 -3.91 10.27 -6.33
C ALA A 65 -4.89 9.23 -5.79
N HIS A 66 -4.61 7.95 -6.04
CA HIS A 66 -5.41 6.84 -5.53
C HIS A 66 -4.55 5.58 -5.35
N VAL A 67 -4.83 4.78 -4.32
CA VAL A 67 -4.20 3.46 -4.13
C VAL A 67 -5.25 2.36 -3.98
N THR A 68 -5.17 1.35 -4.83
CA THR A 68 -5.96 0.12 -4.71
C THR A 68 -5.11 -0.94 -4.02
N PHE A 69 -5.48 -1.28 -2.79
CA PHE A 69 -4.87 -2.37 -2.04
C PHE A 69 -5.60 -3.67 -2.36
N ILE A 70 -4.88 -4.67 -2.82
CA ILE A 70 -5.42 -6.00 -3.08
C ILE A 70 -4.74 -6.98 -2.10
N GLU A 71 -5.57 -7.67 -1.33
CA GLU A 71 -5.12 -8.60 -0.31
C GLU A 71 -6.11 -9.76 -0.19
N SER A 72 -5.63 -10.99 -0.29
CA SER A 72 -6.49 -12.18 -0.24
C SER A 72 -6.93 -12.53 1.19
N HIS A 73 -6.14 -12.17 2.20
CA HIS A 73 -6.36 -12.56 3.57
C HIS A 73 -7.12 -11.50 4.36
N ARG A 74 -8.35 -11.82 4.79
CA ARG A 74 -9.26 -10.88 5.48
C ARG A 74 -8.65 -10.18 6.71
N ARG A 75 -7.83 -10.88 7.49
CA ARG A 75 -7.13 -10.27 8.65
C ARG A 75 -6.10 -9.21 8.23
N ALA A 76 -5.42 -9.42 7.10
CA ALA A 76 -4.46 -8.48 6.56
C ALA A 76 -5.19 -7.26 5.95
N ALA A 77 -6.28 -7.48 5.21
CA ALA A 77 -7.15 -6.41 4.72
C ALA A 77 -7.67 -5.51 5.86
N ALA A 78 -8.08 -6.09 7.00
CA ALA A 78 -8.48 -5.32 8.18
C ALA A 78 -7.31 -4.52 8.78
N LEU A 79 -6.09 -5.10 8.82
CA LEU A 79 -4.89 -4.41 9.27
C LEU A 79 -4.52 -3.21 8.38
N ILE A 80 -4.75 -3.30 7.06
CA ILE A 80 -4.58 -2.17 6.13
C ILE A 80 -5.52 -1.03 6.54
N GLU A 81 -6.80 -1.33 6.79
CA GLU A 81 -7.78 -0.33 7.22
C GLU A 81 -7.37 0.34 8.56
N GLU A 82 -6.94 -0.45 9.53
CA GLU A 82 -6.42 0.06 10.81
C GLU A 82 -5.22 0.99 10.61
N ASN A 83 -4.30 0.63 9.73
CA ASN A 83 -3.11 1.42 9.43
C ASN A 83 -3.42 2.72 8.70
N LEU A 84 -4.35 2.70 7.74
CA LEU A 84 -4.86 3.89 7.07
C LEU A 84 -5.49 4.85 8.09
N ARG A 85 -6.34 4.32 8.98
CA ARG A 85 -6.95 5.10 10.07
C ARG A 85 -5.91 5.67 11.03
N ALA A 86 -4.91 4.87 11.44
CA ALA A 86 -3.83 5.32 12.32
C ALA A 86 -2.96 6.42 11.70
N CYS A 87 -2.84 6.44 10.37
CA CYS A 87 -2.13 7.49 9.64
C CYS A 87 -2.98 8.74 9.37
N GLY A 88 -4.30 8.68 9.61
CA GLY A 88 -5.24 9.76 9.30
C GLY A 88 -5.58 9.85 7.81
N VAL A 89 -5.54 8.72 7.09
CA VAL A 89 -5.94 8.66 5.69
C VAL A 89 -7.44 8.45 5.60
N GLU A 90 -8.16 9.45 5.11
CA GLU A 90 -9.64 9.40 5.02
C GLU A 90 -10.15 9.02 3.62
N GLN A 91 -9.37 9.28 2.58
CA GLN A 91 -9.77 9.12 1.18
C GLN A 91 -8.59 8.80 0.26
N GLY A 92 -8.88 8.54 -1.01
CA GLY A 92 -7.87 8.23 -2.03
C GLY A 92 -7.40 6.78 -2.01
N TYR A 93 -8.22 5.86 -1.48
CA TYR A 93 -7.89 4.44 -1.52
C TYR A 93 -9.10 3.54 -1.71
N THR A 94 -8.83 2.29 -2.08
CA THR A 94 -9.79 1.19 -2.11
C THR A 94 -9.10 -0.05 -1.58
N ILE A 95 -9.80 -0.84 -0.76
CA ILE A 95 -9.29 -2.13 -0.26
C ILE A 95 -10.16 -3.22 -0.89
N GLN A 96 -9.53 -4.14 -1.62
CA GLN A 96 -10.16 -5.31 -2.21
C GLN A 96 -9.66 -6.56 -1.51
N CYS A 97 -10.56 -7.23 -0.78
CA CYS A 97 -10.27 -8.51 -0.15
C CYS A 97 -10.47 -9.65 -1.16
N ALA A 98 -9.51 -9.87 -2.05
CA ALA A 98 -9.62 -10.82 -3.16
C ALA A 98 -8.22 -11.29 -3.61
N ASP A 99 -8.20 -12.36 -4.41
CA ASP A 99 -7.02 -12.75 -5.16
C ASP A 99 -6.67 -11.67 -6.22
N LEU A 100 -5.39 -11.47 -6.50
CA LEU A 100 -4.91 -10.45 -7.43
C LEU A 100 -5.50 -10.60 -8.84
N VAL A 101 -5.54 -11.83 -9.36
CA VAL A 101 -6.03 -12.09 -10.71
C VAL A 101 -7.53 -11.83 -10.79
N ALA A 102 -8.27 -12.17 -9.73
CA ALA A 102 -9.70 -11.90 -9.64
C ALA A 102 -10.02 -10.40 -9.45
N ALA A 103 -9.12 -9.65 -8.80
CA ALA A 103 -9.28 -8.23 -8.52
C ALA A 103 -8.94 -7.32 -9.72
N LEU A 104 -7.99 -7.76 -10.57
CA LEU A 104 -7.57 -7.04 -11.77
C LEU A 104 -8.50 -7.32 -12.97
N ASP A 105 -9.81 -7.07 -12.80
CA ASP A 105 -10.78 -7.02 -13.89
C ASP A 105 -11.03 -5.57 -14.33
N ALA A 106 -9.94 -4.86 -14.64
CA ALA A 106 -9.96 -3.46 -15.05
C ALA A 106 -9.04 -3.24 -16.26
N PRO A 107 -9.37 -2.30 -17.17
CA PRO A 107 -8.52 -2.01 -18.31
C PRO A 107 -7.15 -1.48 -17.86
N ALA A 108 -6.09 -1.85 -18.57
CA ALA A 108 -4.70 -1.49 -18.22
C ALA A 108 -4.45 0.03 -18.10
N SER A 109 -5.27 0.86 -18.76
CA SER A 109 -5.21 2.33 -18.65
C SER A 109 -5.74 2.88 -17.33
N ALA A 110 -6.19 2.03 -16.40
CA ALA A 110 -6.72 2.45 -15.11
C ALA A 110 -5.63 2.74 -14.06
N PHE A 111 -4.37 2.37 -14.30
CA PHE A 111 -3.29 2.46 -13.31
C PHE A 111 -1.99 2.97 -13.93
N ASP A 112 -1.24 3.76 -13.16
CA ASP A 112 0.05 4.31 -13.55
C ASP A 112 1.22 3.50 -12.96
N LEU A 113 1.00 2.87 -11.79
CA LEU A 113 1.99 2.05 -11.10
C LEU A 113 1.32 0.79 -10.52
N ILE A 114 1.95 -0.36 -10.72
CA ILE A 114 1.53 -1.63 -10.12
C ILE A 114 2.73 -2.19 -9.35
N LEU A 115 2.56 -2.39 -8.04
CA LEU A 115 3.58 -2.88 -7.12
C LEU A 115 3.19 -4.29 -6.67
N LEU A 116 4.07 -5.26 -6.94
CA LEU A 116 3.84 -6.68 -6.65
C LEU A 116 4.99 -7.22 -5.80
N ASP A 117 4.68 -7.64 -4.58
CA ASP A 117 5.59 -8.29 -3.63
C ASP A 117 4.94 -9.61 -3.13
N PRO A 118 4.87 -10.66 -3.97
CA PRO A 118 4.21 -11.91 -3.62
C PRO A 118 4.91 -12.65 -2.46
N PRO A 119 4.20 -13.53 -1.74
CA PRO A 119 4.72 -14.26 -0.57
C PRO A 119 5.95 -15.13 -0.82
#